data_AF-A0A369JCV2-F1
#
_entry.id   AF-A0A369JCV2-F1
#
_cell.length_a   1.000
_cell.length_b   1.000
_cell.length_c   1.000
_cell.angle_alpha   90.00
_cell.angle_beta   90.00
_cell.angle_gamma   90.00
#
_symmetry.space_group_name_H-M   'P 1'
#
loop_
_entity.id
_entity.type
_entity.pdbx_description
1 polymer ?
#
loop_
_entity_poly.entity_id
_entity_poly.type
_entity_poly.pdbx_seq_one_letter_code
_entity_poly.pdbx_strand_id
1 'polypeptide(L)'
;MFFSKVFVALAAVAVAAASPVAKRAAFCSLVLTPTAAVSSPDLTGEFNYTIGRSLAIAVPSGIIHNGGSTYTDNGDGTYSVATDLSAEGASDGEVTAIITGWAGETLTGLVSDWHVDSVTCA
;
A
#
# COMPACT_ATOMS: atom_id res chain seq x y z
N MET A 1 -6.35 -50.85 53.15
CA MET A 1 -6.65 -50.81 51.70
C MET A 1 -6.52 -49.37 51.23
N PHE A 2 -5.44 -49.08 50.52
CA PHE A 2 -5.18 -47.81 49.84
C PHE A 2 -5.77 -47.91 48.43
N PHE A 3 -6.60 -46.96 48.01
CA PHE A 3 -6.88 -46.74 46.59
C PHE A 3 -6.80 -45.25 46.30
N SER A 4 -5.57 -44.80 46.01
CA SER A 4 -5.26 -43.44 45.59
C SER A 4 -5.60 -43.31 44.10
N LYS A 5 -6.62 -42.52 43.76
CA LYS A 5 -7.00 -42.23 42.38
C LYS A 5 -6.12 -41.10 41.86
N VAL A 6 -5.10 -41.44 41.07
CA VAL A 6 -4.25 -40.48 40.37
C VAL A 6 -5.06 -39.92 39.19
N PHE A 7 -5.47 -38.66 39.28
CA PHE A 7 -6.01 -37.91 38.15
C PHE A 7 -4.84 -37.33 37.37
N VAL A 8 -4.56 -37.90 36.19
CA VAL A 8 -3.60 -37.34 35.23
C VAL A 8 -4.30 -36.23 34.46
N ALA A 9 -3.92 -34.97 34.71
CA ALA A 9 -4.38 -33.83 33.94
C ALA A 9 -3.54 -33.71 32.66
N LEU A 10 -4.18 -33.96 31.51
CA LEU A 10 -3.58 -33.77 30.19
C LEU A 10 -3.55 -32.27 29.86
N ALA A 11 -2.39 -31.64 29.97
CA ALA A 11 -2.20 -30.26 29.54
C ALA A 11 -2.24 -30.21 28.01
N ALA A 12 -3.33 -29.69 27.45
CA ALA A 12 -3.41 -29.37 26.02
C ALA A 12 -2.47 -28.18 25.74
N VAL A 13 -1.37 -28.46 25.04
CA VAL A 13 -0.51 -27.41 24.49
C VAL A 13 -1.27 -26.80 23.31
N ALA A 14 -1.85 -25.62 23.52
CA ALA A 14 -2.41 -24.83 22.45
C ALA A 14 -1.24 -24.37 21.55
N VAL A 15 -1.01 -25.08 20.44
CA VAL A 15 -0.14 -24.60 19.38
C VAL A 15 -0.88 -23.43 18.74
N ALA A 16 -0.47 -22.20 19.05
CA ALA A 16 -0.93 -21.04 18.33
C ALA A 16 -0.52 -21.23 16.87
N ALA A 17 -1.49 -21.57 16.02
CA ALA A 17 -1.29 -21.55 14.58
C ALA A 17 -0.93 -20.11 14.21
N ALA A 18 0.31 -19.89 13.76
CA ALA A 18 0.67 -18.64 13.13
C ALA A 18 -0.26 -18.48 11.92
N SER A 19 -1.23 -17.59 12.02
CA SER A 19 -2.04 -17.20 10.86
C SER A 19 -1.07 -16.76 9.75
N PRO A 20 -1.31 -17.12 8.48
CA PRO A 20 -0.51 -16.57 7.40
C PRO A 20 -0.56 -15.05 7.53
N VAL A 21 0.62 -14.44 7.73
CA VAL A 21 0.74 -12.99 7.81
C VAL A 21 0.24 -12.47 6.47
N ALA A 22 -0.97 -11.91 6.45
CA ALA A 22 -1.45 -11.16 5.30
C ALA A 22 -0.36 -10.15 4.95
N LYS A 23 0.00 -10.08 3.67
CA LYS A 23 1.01 -9.14 3.18
C LYS A 23 0.57 -7.74 3.61
N ARG A 24 1.30 -7.13 4.56
CA ARG A 24 0.99 -5.81 5.11
C ARG A 24 1.28 -4.77 4.03
N ALA A 25 0.23 -4.22 3.45
CA ALA A 25 0.28 -3.14 2.47
C ALA A 25 -1.03 -2.38 2.56
N ALA A 26 -0.95 -1.05 2.51
CA ALA A 26 -2.10 -0.20 2.29
C ALA A 26 -2.52 -0.33 0.81
N PHE A 27 -3.79 -0.65 0.58
CA PHE A 27 -4.37 -0.62 -0.75
C PHE A 27 -5.06 0.73 -0.96
N CYS A 28 -4.54 1.52 -1.90
CA CYS A 28 -5.05 2.87 -2.17
C CYS A 28 -5.41 3.03 -3.65
N SER A 29 -6.51 3.74 -3.90
CA SER A 29 -6.95 4.21 -5.21
C SER A 29 -6.81 5.73 -5.28
N LEU A 30 -6.19 6.22 -6.34
CA LEU A 30 -5.96 7.63 -6.61
C LEU A 30 -6.60 8.00 -7.95
N VAL A 31 -7.18 9.20 -8.04
CA VAL A 31 -7.51 9.82 -9.33
C VAL A 31 -6.42 10.83 -9.65
N LEU A 32 -5.74 10.64 -10.76
CA LEU A 32 -4.58 11.44 -11.14
C LEU A 32 -4.82 12.17 -12.46
N THR A 33 -4.48 13.46 -12.48
CA THR A 33 -4.48 14.30 -13.69
C THR A 33 -3.03 14.66 -14.03
N PRO A 34 -2.55 14.36 -15.25
CA PRO A 34 -1.21 14.78 -15.64
C PRO A 34 -1.18 16.29 -15.89
N THR A 35 -0.13 16.95 -15.42
CA THR A 35 0.10 18.39 -15.61
C THR A 35 0.47 18.76 -17.05
N ALA A 36 0.90 17.78 -17.84
CA ALA A 36 1.13 17.90 -19.28
C ALA A 36 0.57 16.68 -20.02
N ALA A 37 0.26 16.83 -21.31
CA ALA A 37 -0.23 15.70 -22.11
C ALA A 37 0.79 14.55 -22.12
N VAL A 38 0.34 13.36 -21.71
CA VAL A 38 1.16 12.15 -21.69
C VAL A 38 0.90 11.29 -22.93
N SER A 39 1.98 10.79 -23.53
CA SER A 39 1.93 9.83 -24.64
C SER A 39 2.83 8.61 -24.40
N SER A 40 3.14 8.33 -23.14
CA SER A 40 4.05 7.24 -22.75
C SER A 40 3.42 5.88 -23.05
N PRO A 41 4.18 4.92 -23.62
CA PRO A 41 3.71 3.56 -23.81
C PRO A 41 3.69 2.75 -22.50
N ASP A 42 4.31 3.25 -21.41
CA ASP A 42 4.39 2.56 -20.12
C ASP A 42 3.94 3.48 -18.97
N LEU A 43 2.62 3.63 -18.83
CA LEU A 43 2.03 4.36 -17.70
C LEU A 43 2.06 3.54 -16.39
N THR A 44 2.14 2.20 -16.46
CA THR A 44 2.28 1.37 -15.26
C THR A 44 3.62 1.65 -14.55
N GLY A 45 4.72 1.67 -15.31
CA GLY A 45 6.04 2.04 -14.81
C GLY A 45 6.06 3.46 -14.25
N GLU A 46 5.41 4.39 -14.93
CA GLU A 46 5.25 5.77 -14.46
C GLU A 46 4.55 5.85 -13.11
N PHE A 47 3.35 5.26 -12.96
CA PHE A 47 2.62 5.31 -11.69
C PHE A 47 3.38 4.62 -10.55
N ASN A 48 4.03 3.49 -10.83
CA ASN A 48 4.88 2.82 -9.85
C ASN A 48 6.02 3.71 -9.35
N TYR A 49 6.67 4.43 -10.26
CA TYR A 49 7.73 5.37 -9.91
C TYR A 49 7.19 6.57 -9.14
N THR A 50 6.19 7.27 -9.67
CA THR A 50 5.61 8.49 -9.09
C THR A 50 5.16 8.25 -7.66
N ILE A 51 4.36 7.20 -7.45
CA ILE A 51 3.79 6.88 -6.14
C ILE A 51 4.86 6.32 -5.19
N GLY A 52 5.69 5.38 -5.67
CA GLY A 52 6.74 4.78 -4.85
C GLY A 52 7.78 5.79 -4.38
N ARG A 53 8.21 6.71 -5.26
CA ARG A 53 9.12 7.81 -4.92
C ARG A 53 8.49 8.78 -3.92
N SER A 54 7.21 9.12 -4.12
CA SER A 54 6.51 10.03 -3.20
C SER A 54 6.41 9.47 -1.79
N LEU A 55 6.15 8.16 -1.67
CA LEU A 55 6.19 7.48 -0.36
C LEU A 55 7.60 7.43 0.23
N ALA A 56 8.63 7.15 -0.59
CA ALA A 56 10.02 7.13 -0.14
C ALA A 56 10.51 8.48 0.39
N ILE A 57 9.99 9.60 -0.12
CA ILE A 57 10.30 10.95 0.39
C ILE A 57 9.66 11.15 1.77
N ALA A 58 8.42 10.68 1.95
CA ALA A 58 7.68 10.83 3.20
C ALA A 58 8.15 9.88 4.31
N VAL A 59 8.68 8.70 3.93
CA VAL A 59 9.23 7.70 4.84
C VAL A 59 10.72 7.51 4.54
N PRO A 60 11.59 8.42 5.03
CA PRO A 60 12.99 8.47 4.62
C PRO A 60 13.85 7.31 5.13
N SER A 61 13.31 6.46 6.02
CA SER A 61 13.99 5.28 6.54
C SER A 61 13.20 4.02 6.18
N GLY A 62 13.85 3.07 5.51
CA GLY A 62 13.27 1.77 5.19
C GLY A 62 13.11 1.51 3.69
N ILE A 63 12.84 0.26 3.33
CA ILE A 63 12.54 -0.15 1.96
C ILE A 63 11.06 0.12 1.68
N ILE A 64 10.76 0.71 0.52
CA ILE A 64 9.41 0.78 -0.03
C ILE A 64 9.11 -0.50 -0.80
N HIS A 65 8.03 -1.18 -0.43
CA HIS A 65 7.47 -2.29 -1.18
C HIS A 65 6.26 -1.79 -1.96
N ASN A 66 6.41 -1.63 -3.27
CA ASN A 66 5.30 -1.36 -4.19
C ASN A 66 4.87 -2.69 -4.82
N GLY A 67 3.63 -3.11 -4.56
CA GLY A 67 3.03 -4.32 -5.10
C GLY A 67 2.71 -4.25 -6.60
N GLY A 68 2.85 -3.06 -7.19
CA GLY A 68 2.47 -2.74 -8.56
C GLY A 68 1.22 -1.87 -8.59
N SER A 69 1.14 -1.01 -9.60
CA SER A 69 -0.01 -0.17 -9.88
C SER A 69 -0.80 -0.76 -11.05
N THR A 70 -2.11 -0.70 -10.95
CA THR A 70 -3.02 -0.88 -12.09
C THR A 70 -3.71 0.45 -12.34
N TYR A 71 -4.12 0.69 -13.59
CA TYR A 71 -4.80 1.94 -13.92
C TYR A 71 -5.89 1.75 -14.96
N THR A 72 -6.85 2.67 -14.94
CA THR A 72 -7.88 2.86 -15.95
C THR A 72 -7.81 4.32 -16.43
N ASP A 73 -7.73 4.52 -17.74
CA ASP A 73 -7.95 5.85 -18.35
C ASP A 73 -9.46 6.15 -18.32
N ASN A 74 -9.83 7.27 -17.70
CA ASN A 74 -11.23 7.64 -17.52
C ASN A 74 -11.81 8.34 -18.77
N GLY A 75 -10.99 8.69 -19.76
CA GLY A 75 -11.41 9.31 -21.02
C GLY A 75 -11.65 10.83 -20.93
N ASP A 76 -11.45 11.43 -19.77
CA ASP A 76 -11.58 12.87 -19.50
C ASP A 76 -10.23 13.55 -19.20
N GLY A 77 -9.12 12.83 -19.42
CA GLY A 77 -7.78 13.28 -19.09
C GLY A 77 -7.30 12.88 -17.70
N THR A 78 -8.14 12.17 -16.92
CA THR A 78 -7.77 11.63 -15.62
C THR A 78 -7.56 10.11 -15.65
N TYR A 79 -6.82 9.61 -14.67
CA TYR A 79 -6.49 8.18 -14.53
C TYR A 79 -6.86 7.69 -13.13
N SER A 80 -7.66 6.63 -13.07
CA SER A 80 -7.93 5.92 -11.82
C SER A 80 -6.83 4.88 -11.58
N VAL A 81 -5.99 5.07 -10.57
CA VAL A 81 -4.80 4.25 -10.27
C VAL A 81 -4.96 3.54 -8.95
N ALA A 82 -4.88 2.21 -8.93
CA ALA A 82 -4.90 1.39 -7.73
C ALA A 82 -3.51 0.79 -7.45
N THR A 83 -3.07 0.81 -6.20
CA THR A 83 -1.73 0.36 -5.81
C THR A 83 -1.69 -0.20 -4.39
N ASP A 84 -0.84 -1.21 -4.19
CA ASP A 84 -0.50 -1.76 -2.89
C ASP A 84 0.87 -1.22 -2.45
N LEU A 85 0.94 -0.55 -1.31
CA LEU A 85 2.19 0.01 -0.80
C LEU A 85 2.43 -0.33 0.66
N SER A 86 3.68 -0.66 0.98
CA SER A 86 4.17 -0.61 2.35
C SER A 86 5.56 -0.01 2.41
N ALA A 87 5.91 0.47 3.59
CA ALA A 87 7.24 1.00 3.90
C ALA A 87 7.73 0.34 5.18
N GLU A 88 8.95 -0.20 5.18
CA GLU A 88 9.57 -0.65 6.41
C GLU A 88 9.67 0.52 7.41
N GLY A 89 9.37 0.27 8.68
CA GLY A 89 9.38 1.31 9.71
C GLY A 89 8.12 2.18 9.76
N ALA A 90 7.15 1.99 8.86
CA ALA A 90 5.82 2.57 8.95
C ALA A 90 4.75 1.48 9.05
N SER A 91 3.72 1.74 9.85
CA SER A 91 2.50 0.92 9.88
C SER A 91 1.63 1.18 8.66
N ASP A 92 0.76 0.23 8.32
CA ASP A 92 -0.21 0.40 7.22
C ASP A 92 -1.09 1.64 7.43
N GLY A 93 -1.44 1.97 8.69
CA GLY A 93 -2.19 3.19 9.02
C GLY A 93 -1.42 4.48 8.76
N GLU A 94 -0.10 4.50 9.02
CA GLU A 94 0.76 5.65 8.70
C GLU A 94 0.92 5.80 7.19
N VAL A 95 1.16 4.70 6.46
CA VAL A 95 1.24 4.72 4.99
C VAL A 95 -0.09 5.21 4.39
N THR A 96 -1.22 4.70 4.86
CA THR A 96 -2.55 5.18 4.45
C THR A 96 -2.74 6.67 4.73
N ALA A 97 -2.33 7.16 5.91
CA ALA A 97 -2.43 8.57 6.25
C ALA A 97 -1.58 9.46 5.33
N ILE A 98 -0.35 9.02 5.02
CA ILE A 98 0.55 9.71 4.07
C ILE A 98 -0.10 9.79 2.69
N ILE A 99 -0.55 8.66 2.15
CA ILE A 99 -1.11 8.59 0.80
C ILE A 99 -2.41 9.40 0.71
N THR A 100 -3.29 9.29 1.72
CA THR A 100 -4.52 10.11 1.80
C THR A 100 -4.22 11.60 1.83
N GLY A 101 -3.12 11.99 2.49
CA GLY A 101 -2.66 13.37 2.55
C GLY A 101 -2.18 13.95 1.22
N TRP A 102 -2.00 13.14 0.17
CA TRP A 102 -1.64 13.63 -1.15
C TRP A 102 -2.81 14.22 -1.93
N ALA A 103 -4.05 14.07 -1.48
CA ALA A 103 -5.20 14.68 -2.17
C ALA A 103 -5.03 16.21 -2.29
N GLY A 104 -5.07 16.71 -3.52
CA GLY A 104 -4.82 18.12 -3.86
C GLY A 104 -3.34 18.46 -4.12
N GLU A 105 -2.41 17.54 -3.90
CA GLU A 105 -0.98 17.74 -4.15
C GLU A 105 -0.59 17.38 -5.58
N THR A 106 0.63 17.75 -5.98
CA THR A 106 1.24 17.33 -7.25
C THR A 106 2.46 16.47 -6.96
N LEU A 107 2.43 15.23 -7.48
CA LEU A 107 3.51 14.26 -7.36
C LEU A 107 4.41 14.31 -8.59
N THR A 108 5.72 14.36 -8.40
CA THR A 108 6.68 14.35 -9.52
C THR A 108 6.78 12.96 -10.14
N GLY A 109 6.51 12.84 -11.44
CA GLY A 109 6.69 11.61 -12.22
C GLY A 109 7.93 11.63 -13.12
N LEU A 110 8.07 10.65 -14.00
CA LEU A 110 9.15 10.60 -15.00
C LEU A 110 8.76 11.31 -16.28
N VAL A 111 7.51 11.17 -16.71
CA VAL A 111 7.02 11.70 -18.01
C VAL A 111 6.13 12.92 -17.84
N SER A 112 5.49 13.06 -16.70
CA SER A 112 4.71 14.23 -16.30
C SER A 112 4.69 14.32 -14.78
N ASP A 113 4.44 15.51 -14.24
CA ASP A 113 3.97 15.61 -12.86
C ASP A 113 2.47 15.30 -12.84
N TRP A 114 1.99 14.77 -11.71
CA TRP A 114 0.64 14.24 -11.56
C TRP A 114 -0.08 14.93 -10.41
N HIS A 115 -1.11 15.70 -10.71
CA HIS A 115 -2.01 16.23 -9.69
C HIS A 115 -2.90 15.10 -9.17
N VAL A 116 -3.06 15.02 -7.85
CA VAL A 116 -3.89 14.02 -7.19
C VAL A 116 -5.25 14.62 -6.89
N ASP A 117 -6.25 14.29 -7.69
CA ASP A 117 -7.61 14.83 -7.54
C ASP A 117 -8.31 14.25 -6.31
N SER A 118 -8.13 12.95 -6.06
CA SER A 118 -8.68 12.28 -4.88
C SER A 118 -7.91 11.02 -4.52
N VAL A 119 -8.08 10.58 -3.27
CA VAL A 119 -7.49 9.36 -2.73
C VAL A 119 -8.53 8.61 -1.90
N THR A 120 -8.54 7.28 -2.01
CA THR A 120 -9.32 6.39 -1.13
C THR A 120 -8.48 5.16 -0.82
N CYS A 121 -8.27 4.86 0.46
CA CYS A 121 -7.55 3.67 0.92
C CYS A 121 -8.47 2.73 1.71
N ALA A 122 -8.18 1.43 1.67
CA ALA A 122 -8.92 0.36 2.34
C ALA A 122 -8.06 -0.34 3.41
#